data_AF-B4HIB8-F1
#
_entry.id   AF-B4HIB8-F1
#
_cell.length_a   1.000
_cell.length_b   1.000
_cell.length_c   1.000
_cell.angle_alpha   90.00
_cell.angle_beta   90.00
_cell.angle_gamma   90.00
#
_symmetry.space_group_name_H-M   'P 1'
#
loop_
_entity.id
_entity.type
_entity.pdbx_description
1 polymer ?
#
loop_
_entity_poly.entity_id
_entity_poly.type
_entity_poly.pdbx_seq_one_letter_code
_entity_poly.pdbx_strand_id
1 'polypeptide(L)'
;MVYVNLLIGLGIATVVAFAYFNWNTPSSRRMLLNDRRIERSPEDLCTICLDPLSGLTVSLRCKHALHKKCFYQYLVNGGRQCPVCRRKIDV
;
A
#
# COMPACT_ATOMS: atom_id res chain seq x y z
N MET A 1 44.58 -27.48 26.74
CA MET A 1 43.50 -27.10 27.68
C MET A 1 43.12 -25.62 27.56
N VAL A 2 44.07 -24.68 27.61
CA VAL A 2 43.78 -23.22 27.50
C VAL A 2 43.20 -22.80 26.14
N TYR A 3 43.69 -23.39 25.04
CA TYR A 3 43.23 -23.07 23.68
C TYR A 3 41.76 -23.43 23.41
N VAL A 4 41.26 -24.51 24.03
CA VAL A 4 39.88 -24.98 23.86
C VAL A 4 38.89 -23.99 24.48
N ASN A 5 39.22 -23.43 25.65
CA ASN A 5 38.39 -22.40 26.30
C ASN A 5 38.39 -21.07 25.53
N LEU A 6 39.51 -20.72 24.88
CA LEU A 6 39.61 -19.54 24.02
C LEU A 6 38.72 -19.64 22.77
N LEU A 7 38.69 -20.80 22.12
CA LEU A 7 37.82 -21.04 20.96
C LEU A 7 36.34 -21.00 21.31
N ILE A 8 35.95 -21.58 22.45
CA ILE A 8 34.56 -21.57 22.93
C ILE A 8 34.12 -20.13 23.25
N GLY A 9 34.99 -19.33 23.89
CA GLY A 9 34.72 -17.93 24.21
C GLY A 9 34.50 -17.05 22.96
N LEU A 10 35.32 -17.23 21.92
CA LEU A 10 35.17 -16.51 20.66
C LEU A 10 33.89 -16.91 19.91
N GLY A 11 33.52 -18.20 19.93
CA GLY A 11 32.27 -18.67 19.33
C GLY A 11 31.03 -18.08 20.00
N ILE A 12 31.01 -17.99 21.32
CA ILE A 12 29.89 -17.36 22.05
C ILE A 12 29.83 -15.86 21.73
N ALA A 13 30.96 -15.17 21.71
CA ALA A 13 31.00 -13.74 21.40
C ALA A 13 30.47 -13.42 19.99
N THR A 14 30.79 -14.23 18.98
CA THR A 14 30.30 -14.03 17.61
C THR A 14 28.82 -14.34 17.46
N VAL A 15 28.31 -15.42 18.09
CA VAL A 15 26.88 -15.76 18.08
C VAL A 15 26.06 -14.69 18.80
N VAL A 16 26.55 -14.20 19.95
CA VAL A 16 25.90 -13.12 20.70
C VAL A 16 25.93 -11.81 19.90
N ALA A 17 27.07 -11.44 19.30
CA ALA A 17 27.17 -10.26 18.45
C ALA A 17 26.26 -10.34 17.21
N PHE A 18 26.18 -11.50 16.55
CA PHE A 18 25.28 -11.73 15.43
C PHE A 18 23.82 -11.70 15.84
N ALA A 19 23.47 -12.29 16.99
CA ALA A 19 22.12 -12.21 17.54
C ALA A 19 21.74 -10.76 17.89
N TYR A 20 22.63 -9.99 18.52
CA TYR A 20 22.41 -8.56 18.75
C TYR A 20 22.24 -7.78 17.44
N PHE A 21 23.06 -8.06 16.42
CA PHE A 21 22.99 -7.40 15.13
C PHE A 21 21.69 -7.73 14.38
N ASN A 22 21.27 -9.00 14.41
CA ASN A 22 20.04 -9.47 13.76
C ASN A 22 18.79 -8.98 14.49
N TRP A 23 18.81 -8.98 15.84
CA TRP A 23 17.73 -8.46 16.68
C TRP A 23 17.57 -6.93 16.56
N ASN A 24 18.68 -6.22 16.32
CA ASN A 24 18.65 -4.78 16.09
C ASN A 24 18.36 -4.39 14.63
N THR A 25 18.05 -5.35 13.74
CA THR A 25 17.38 -5.01 12.49
C THR A 25 15.91 -4.76 12.81
N PRO A 26 15.39 -3.53 12.64
CA PRO A 26 13.99 -3.25 12.89
C PRO A 26 13.17 -3.81 11.74
N SER A 27 12.95 -5.13 11.70
CA SER A 27 12.02 -5.82 10.81
C SER A 27 10.56 -5.64 11.27
N SER A 28 10.22 -4.44 11.75
CA SER A 28 8.86 -3.96 12.02
C SER A 28 8.87 -2.48 12.41
N ARG A 29 9.19 -1.60 11.44
CA ARG A 29 8.45 -0.33 11.34
C ARG A 29 7.35 -0.51 10.30
N ARG A 30 6.23 -1.12 10.71
CA ARG A 30 4.94 -0.65 10.18
C ARG A 30 4.84 0.84 10.53
N MET A 31 4.55 1.64 9.52
CA MET A 31 4.27 3.08 9.57
C MET A 31 5.43 3.97 10.01
N LEU A 32 5.98 4.74 9.08
CA LEU A 32 6.12 6.21 9.17
C LEU A 32 6.66 6.80 7.85
N LEU A 33 6.00 6.47 6.75
CA LEU A 33 5.70 7.42 5.69
C LEU A 33 4.20 7.15 5.45
N ASN A 34 3.24 7.87 6.02
CA ASN A 34 3.02 9.29 5.80
C ASN A 34 3.76 9.83 4.58
N ASP A 35 3.59 9.11 3.47
CA ASP A 35 3.88 9.64 2.17
C ASP A 35 2.83 10.72 1.91
N ARG A 36 3.06 11.89 2.52
CA ARG A 36 2.58 13.16 2.00
C ARG A 36 3.38 13.52 0.74
N ARG A 37 3.49 12.60 -0.22
CA ARG A 37 3.52 12.98 -1.63
C ARG A 37 2.06 13.08 -2.08
N ILE A 38 1.42 14.12 -1.56
CA ILE A 38 0.51 14.91 -2.39
C ILE A 38 1.43 15.54 -3.45
N GLU A 39 1.88 14.74 -4.41
CA GLU A 39 2.00 15.23 -5.77
C GLU A 39 0.57 15.16 -6.32
N ARG A 40 -0.19 16.22 -6.08
CA ARG A 40 -1.13 16.64 -7.12
C ARG A 40 -0.22 17.01 -8.30
N SER A 41 -0.27 16.30 -9.42
CA SER A 41 -1.49 15.91 -10.15
C SER A 41 -1.61 14.40 -10.48
N PRO A 42 -2.54 13.68 -9.84
CA PRO A 42 -3.12 12.48 -10.39
C PRO A 42 -4.25 12.93 -11.33
N GLU A 43 -3.96 13.27 -12.58
CA GLU A 43 -5.02 13.42 -13.57
C GLU A 43 -5.71 12.05 -13.77
N ASP A 44 -6.70 11.82 -12.89
CA ASP A 44 -7.76 10.85 -12.99
C ASP A 44 -7.27 9.39 -13.01
N LEU A 45 -7.09 8.74 -11.85
CA LEU A 45 -7.02 7.26 -11.75
C LEU A 45 -8.40 6.70 -11.37
N CYS A 46 -8.78 5.58 -11.96
CA CYS A 46 -10.09 4.96 -11.74
C CYS A 46 -10.05 4.13 -10.47
N THR A 47 -10.90 4.40 -9.49
CA THR A 47 -10.87 3.69 -8.20
C THR A 47 -11.33 2.23 -8.27
N ILE A 48 -11.79 1.75 -9.44
CA ILE A 48 -12.25 0.38 -9.64
C ILE A 48 -11.12 -0.50 -10.21
N CYS A 49 -10.42 -0.04 -11.25
CA CYS A 49 -9.33 -0.78 -11.87
C CYS A 49 -7.93 -0.26 -11.51
N LEU A 50 -7.84 0.89 -10.83
CA LEU A 50 -6.61 1.58 -10.44
C LEU A 50 -5.74 2.03 -11.63
N ASP A 51 -6.31 2.06 -12.84
CA ASP A 51 -5.66 2.53 -14.06
C ASP A 51 -5.98 4.02 -14.33
N PRO A 52 -5.13 4.72 -15.11
CA PRO A 52 -5.42 6.07 -15.58
C PRO A 52 -6.71 6.14 -16.39
N LEU A 53 -7.47 7.22 -16.20
CA LEU A 53 -8.67 7.62 -16.93
C LEU A 53 -8.30 8.11 -18.34
N SER A 54 -7.66 7.23 -19.09
CA SER A 54 -7.44 7.41 -20.51
C SER A 54 -8.72 7.02 -21.24
N GLY A 55 -9.47 8.00 -21.78
CA GLY A 55 -10.61 7.76 -22.68
C GLY A 55 -11.99 8.13 -22.14
N LEU A 56 -12.98 7.24 -22.30
CA LEU A 56 -14.39 7.50 -21.94
C LEU A 56 -14.61 7.42 -20.43
N THR A 57 -14.71 8.58 -19.80
CA THR A 57 -14.94 8.74 -18.36
C THR A 57 -16.36 9.21 -18.07
N VAL A 58 -16.95 8.71 -17.00
CA VAL A 58 -18.22 9.19 -16.46
C VAL A 58 -17.92 9.95 -15.18
N SER A 59 -18.26 11.24 -15.16
CA SER A 59 -18.21 12.05 -13.94
C SER A 59 -19.56 12.02 -13.25
N LEU A 60 -19.59 11.56 -12.00
CA LEU A 60 -20.79 11.53 -11.19
C LEU A 60 -21.10 12.93 -10.63
N ARG A 61 -22.34 13.15 -10.18
CA ARG A 61 -22.76 14.36 -9.43
C ARG A 61 -21.88 14.64 -8.21
N CYS A 62 -21.28 13.62 -7.63
CA CYS A 62 -20.33 13.75 -6.52
C CYS A 62 -18.91 14.19 -6.94
N LYS A 63 -18.71 14.57 -8.21
CA LYS A 63 -17.44 15.01 -8.82
C LYS A 63 -16.34 13.94 -8.84
N HIS A 64 -16.71 12.67 -8.76
CA HIS A 64 -15.78 11.56 -8.95
C HIS A 64 -15.92 11.00 -10.36
N ALA A 65 -14.79 10.85 -11.04
CA ALA A 65 -14.71 10.31 -12.38
C ALA A 65 -14.26 8.84 -12.35
N LEU A 66 -14.86 8.02 -13.21
CA LEU A 66 -14.58 6.59 -13.36
C LEU A 66 -14.61 6.25 -14.85
N HIS A 67 -13.95 5.16 -15.29
CA HIS A 67 -14.17 4.68 -16.65
C HIS A 67 -15.61 4.24 -16.85
N LYS A 68 -16.18 4.52 -18.03
CA LYS A 68 -17.53 4.10 -18.41
C LYS A 68 -17.72 2.58 -18.25
N LYS A 69 -16.74 1.78 -18.67
CA LYS A 69 -16.74 0.31 -18.53
C LYS A 69 -16.81 -0.12 -17.05
N CYS A 70 -15.95 0.46 -16.21
CA CYS A 70 -15.92 0.18 -14.79
C CYS A 70 -17.22 0.60 -14.11
N PHE A 71 -17.79 1.74 -14.49
CA PHE A 71 -19.08 2.20 -13.98
C PHE A 71 -20.22 1.25 -14.34
N TYR A 72 -20.30 0.76 -15.58
CA TYR A 72 -21.31 -0.23 -15.97
C TYR A 72 -21.13 -1.56 -15.24
N GLN A 73 -19.91 -2.08 -15.15
CA GLN A 73 -19.62 -3.30 -14.39
C GLN A 73 -20.03 -3.15 -12.92
N TYR A 74 -19.75 -1.98 -12.33
CA TYR A 74 -20.14 -1.66 -10.97
C TYR A 74 -21.67 -1.65 -10.81
N LEU A 75 -22.40 -1.06 -11.76
CA LEU A 75 -23.86 -1.01 -11.75
C LEU A 75 -24.49 -2.40 -11.95
N VAL A 76 -23.94 -3.21 -12.86
CA VAL A 76 -24.37 -4.61 -13.11
C VAL A 76 -24.15 -5.47 -11.87
N ASN A 77 -23.06 -5.25 -11.14
CA ASN A 77 -22.79 -5.92 -9.87
C ASN A 77 -23.68 -5.43 -8.70
N GLY A 78 -24.67 -4.56 -8.97
CA GLY A 78 -25.63 -4.05 -7.97
C GLY A 78 -25.16 -2.79 -7.24
N GLY A 79 -24.06 -2.19 -7.67
CA GLY A 79 -23.54 -0.96 -7.10
C GLY A 79 -24.40 0.26 -7.42
N ARG A 80 -25.10 0.80 -6.41
CA ARG A 80 -25.96 2.00 -6.53
C ARG A 80 -25.38 3.26 -5.89
N GLN A 81 -24.14 3.19 -5.45
CA GLN A 81 -23.48 4.24 -4.66
C GLN A 81 -22.05 4.47 -5.17
N CYS A 82 -21.56 5.69 -5.11
CA CYS A 82 -20.23 6.01 -5.57
C CYS A 82 -19.17 5.21 -4.79
N PRO A 83 -18.21 4.52 -5.44
CA PRO A 83 -17.18 3.75 -4.75
C PRO A 83 -16.24 4.63 -3.91
N VAL A 84 -16.14 5.93 -4.24
CA VAL A 84 -15.26 6.88 -3.55
C VAL A 84 -15.92 7.48 -2.32
N CYS A 85 -17.15 8.01 -2.46
CA CYS A 85 -17.81 8.77 -1.40
C CYS A 85 -19.12 8.15 -0.88
N ARG A 86 -19.53 7.01 -1.43
CA ARG A 86 -20.78 6.28 -1.07
C ARG A 86 -22.07 7.08 -1.24
N ARG A 87 -22.04 8.23 -1.92
CA ARG A 87 -23.24 8.97 -2.31
C ARG A 87 -24.03 8.15 -3.34
N LYS A 88 -25.36 8.18 -3.27
CA LYS A 88 -26.22 7.55 -4.28
C LYS A 88 -25.84 8.03 -5.68
N ILE A 89 -25.83 7.10 -6.62
CA ILE A 89 -25.57 7.39 -8.03
C ILE A 89 -26.88 7.91 -8.62
N ASP A 90 -27.03 9.23 -8.61
CA ASP A 90 -28.07 9.93 -9.35
C ASP A 90 -27.44 10.41 -10.66
N VAL A 91 -27.87 9.81 -11.78
CA VAL A 91 -27.44 10.15 -13.16
C VAL A 91 -28.12 11.45 -13.58
#